data_AF-X1EN29-F1
#
_entry.id   AF-X1EN29-F1
#
_cell.length_a   1.000
_cell.length_b   1.000
_cell.length_c   1.000
_cell.angle_alpha   90.00
_cell.angle_beta   90.00
_cell.angle_gamma   90.00
#
_symmetry.space_group_name_H-M   'P 1'
#
loop_
_entity.id
_entity.type
_entity.pdbx_description
1 polymer ?
#
loop_
_entity_poly.entity_id
_entity_poly.type
_entity_poly.pdbx_seq_one_letter_code
_entity_poly.pdbx_strand_id
1 'polypeptide(L)'
;CGTLLSEATKINIEMLQKQESGGRKGLKKYAKIGALLKGKYHLEEGKINEFCSMLIETLEKWTDKLEINRLGKYGITNEDVEKIVEKTSLKNNPINLSKEYIRNIVINRL
;
A
#
# COMPACT_ATOMS: atom_id res chain seq x y z
N CYS A 1 5.57 -8.34 4.81
CA CYS A 1 4.36 -8.73 5.57
C CYS A 1 3.19 -8.77 4.58
N GLY A 2 2.62 -9.95 4.32
CA GLY A 2 1.57 -10.11 3.30
C GLY A 2 0.30 -9.33 3.60
N THR A 3 -0.15 -9.36 4.86
CA THR A 3 -1.41 -8.72 5.29
C THR A 3 -1.39 -7.19 5.20
N LEU A 4 -0.20 -6.59 5.31
CA LEU A 4 0.00 -5.14 5.26
C LEU A 4 0.26 -4.61 3.84
N LEU A 5 0.53 -5.48 2.86
CA LEU A 5 1.00 -5.06 1.54
C LEU A 5 -0.05 -4.22 0.81
N SER A 6 -1.31 -4.67 0.83
CA SER A 6 -2.41 -3.95 0.17
C SER A 6 -2.62 -2.57 0.80
N GLU A 7 -2.75 -2.53 2.13
CA GLU A 7 -3.02 -1.31 2.88
C GLU A 7 -1.87 -0.29 2.77
N ALA A 8 -0.62 -0.75 2.90
CA ALA A 8 0.54 0.13 2.74
C ALA A 8 0.65 0.68 1.31
N THR A 9 0.33 -0.14 0.30
CA THR A 9 0.34 0.30 -1.10
C THR A 9 -0.74 1.36 -1.35
N LYS A 10 -1.94 1.15 -0.80
CA LYS A 10 -3.06 2.10 -0.87
C LYS A 10 -2.68 3.45 -0.28
N ILE A 11 -2.20 3.49 0.97
CA ILE A 11 -1.78 4.75 1.61
C ILE A 11 -0.64 5.42 0.85
N ASN A 12 0.32 4.64 0.34
CA ASN A 12 1.38 5.20 -0.47
C ASN A 12 0.85 5.88 -1.75
N ILE A 13 -0.07 5.23 -2.46
CA ILE A 13 -0.68 5.81 -3.66
C ILE A 13 -1.45 7.08 -3.31
N GLU A 14 -2.26 7.07 -2.25
CA GLU A 14 -3.02 8.24 -1.78
C GLU A 14 -2.09 9.40 -1.43
N MET A 15 -0.98 9.14 -0.73
CA MET A 15 -0.01 10.19 -0.36
C MET A 15 0.72 10.74 -1.58
N LEU A 16 1.09 9.90 -2.56
CA LEU A 16 1.69 10.38 -3.80
C LEU A 16 0.69 11.20 -4.64
N GLN A 17 -0.59 10.85 -4.63
CA GLN A 17 -1.64 11.63 -5.33
C GLN A 17 -1.84 13.01 -4.71
N LYS A 18 -1.64 13.15 -3.40
CA LYS A 18 -1.68 14.44 -2.69
C LYS A 18 -0.45 15.31 -2.95
N GLN A 19 0.67 14.73 -3.41
CA GLN A 19 1.87 15.48 -3.77
C GLN A 19 1.77 15.97 -5.22
N GLU A 20 1.63 17.28 -5.43
CA GLU A 20 1.46 17.91 -6.75
C GLU A 20 2.33 17.32 -7.88
N SER A 21 3.58 17.79 -8.01
CA SER A 21 4.50 17.33 -9.06
C SER A 21 5.44 16.23 -8.57
N GLY A 22 5.72 16.17 -7.26
CA GLY A 22 6.65 15.21 -6.65
C GLY A 22 6.18 13.76 -6.70
N GLY A 23 4.86 13.52 -6.66
CA GLY A 23 4.30 12.17 -6.57
C GLY A 23 4.31 11.38 -7.90
N ARG A 24 4.36 12.07 -9.04
CA ARG A 24 4.14 11.46 -10.37
C ARG A 24 5.11 10.33 -10.71
N LYS A 25 6.38 10.44 -10.30
CA LYS A 25 7.39 9.39 -10.53
C LYS A 25 7.07 8.12 -9.74
N GLY A 26 6.60 8.26 -8.50
CA GLY A 26 6.17 7.14 -7.66
C GLY A 26 4.90 6.49 -8.21
N LEU A 27 3.90 7.29 -8.57
CA LEU A 27 2.64 6.80 -9.15
C LEU A 27 2.87 6.02 -10.45
N LYS A 28 3.77 6.49 -11.33
CA LYS A 28 4.14 5.75 -12.54
C LYS A 28 4.71 4.36 -12.22
N LYS A 29 5.41 4.16 -11.10
CA LYS A 29 5.91 2.83 -10.71
C LYS A 29 4.76 1.91 -10.31
N TYR A 30 3.85 2.38 -9.46
CA TYR A 30 2.66 1.61 -9.06
C TYR A 30 1.75 1.30 -10.26
N ALA A 31 1.47 2.29 -11.10
CA ALA A 31 0.65 2.14 -12.29
C ALA A 31 1.24 1.13 -13.30
N LYS A 32 2.56 1.06 -13.47
CA LYS A 32 3.20 0.03 -14.31
C LYS A 32 2.90 -1.39 -13.82
N ILE A 33 2.91 -1.60 -12.50
CA ILE A 33 2.57 -2.91 -11.92
C ILE A 33 1.08 -3.20 -12.11
N GLY A 34 0.21 -2.22 -11.87
CA GLY A 34 -1.23 -2.36 -12.13
C GLY A 34 -1.55 -2.71 -13.58
N ALA A 35 -0.89 -2.06 -14.54
CA ALA A 35 -0.99 -2.36 -15.96
C ALA A 35 -0.54 -3.80 -16.27
N LEU A 36 0.60 -4.22 -15.73
CA LEU A 36 1.13 -5.58 -15.91
C LEU A 36 0.14 -6.65 -15.39
N LEU A 37 -0.47 -6.42 -14.23
CA LEU A 37 -1.48 -7.33 -13.65
C LEU A 37 -2.77 -7.43 -14.48
N LYS A 38 -3.00 -6.50 -15.41
CA LYS A 38 -4.09 -6.53 -16.39
C LYS A 38 -3.65 -6.98 -17.78
N GLY A 39 -2.44 -7.54 -17.91
CA GLY A 39 -1.91 -8.01 -19.20
C GLY A 39 -1.51 -6.88 -20.14
N LYS A 40 -1.23 -5.68 -19.62
CA LYS A 40 -0.72 -4.55 -20.41
C LYS A 40 0.78 -4.42 -20.22
N TYR A 41 1.54 -4.42 -21.33
CA TYR A 41 3.00 -4.29 -21.31
C TYR A 41 3.49 -2.84 -21.28
N HIS A 42 2.59 -1.88 -21.56
CA HIS A 42 2.90 -0.46 -21.59
C HIS A 42 1.91 0.32 -20.74
N LEU A 43 2.43 1.35 -20.06
CA LEU A 43 1.61 2.30 -19.32
C LEU A 43 1.08 3.35 -20.32
N GLU A 44 -0.21 3.29 -20.61
CA GLU A 44 -0.89 4.30 -21.42
C GLU A 44 -0.88 5.67 -20.72
N GLU A 45 -0.60 6.73 -21.48
CA GLU A 45 -0.62 8.09 -20.94
C GLU A 45 -2.06 8.47 -20.55
N GLY A 46 -2.22 9.12 -19.39
CA GLY A 46 -3.53 9.44 -18.80
C GLY A 46 -4.13 8.34 -17.91
N LYS A 47 -3.66 7.09 -17.94
CA LYS A 47 -4.22 5.97 -17.14
C LYS A 47 -3.52 5.68 -15.82
N ILE A 48 -2.67 6.59 -15.33
CA ILE A 48 -1.88 6.39 -14.11
C ILE A 48 -2.79 6.06 -12.91
N ASN A 49 -3.83 6.87 -12.68
CA ASN A 49 -4.73 6.69 -11.55
C ASN A 49 -5.53 5.38 -11.65
N GLU A 50 -6.05 5.08 -12.85
CA GLU A 50 -6.78 3.84 -13.12
C GLU A 50 -5.94 2.60 -12.79
N PHE A 51 -4.70 2.53 -13.31
CA PHE A 51 -3.84 1.39 -13.02
C PHE A 51 -3.38 1.32 -11.56
N CYS A 52 -3.21 2.46 -10.88
CA CYS A 52 -2.97 2.47 -9.44
C CYS A 52 -4.16 1.86 -8.66
N SER A 53 -5.40 2.24 -9.00
CA SER A 53 -6.61 1.66 -8.40
C SER A 53 -6.69 0.16 -8.68
N MET A 54 -6.42 -0.27 -9.92
CA MET A 54 -6.41 -1.69 -10.28
C MET A 54 -5.36 -2.51 -9.51
N LEU A 55 -4.20 -1.91 -9.22
CA LEU A 55 -3.19 -2.55 -8.36
C LEU A 55 -3.74 -2.78 -6.95
N ILE A 56 -4.34 -1.76 -6.34
CA ILE A 56 -4.93 -1.85 -4.99
C ILE A 56 -5.99 -2.94 -4.97
N GLU A 57 -6.96 -2.90 -5.87
CA GLU A 57 -8.03 -3.91 -5.96
C GLU A 57 -7.48 -5.33 -6.14
N THR A 58 -6.40 -5.49 -6.91
CA THR A 58 -5.80 -6.81 -7.12
C THR A 58 -5.13 -7.32 -5.84
N LEU A 59 -4.42 -6.45 -5.12
CA LEU A 59 -3.78 -6.80 -3.84
C LEU A 59 -4.82 -7.11 -2.76
N GLU A 60 -5.93 -6.38 -2.69
CA GLU A 60 -7.06 -6.68 -1.80
C GLU A 60 -7.65 -8.05 -2.14
N LYS A 61 -8.02 -8.29 -3.41
CA LYS A 61 -8.57 -9.59 -3.86
C LYS A 61 -7.63 -10.75 -3.58
N TRP A 62 -6.33 -10.58 -3.75
CA TRP A 62 -5.36 -11.63 -3.43
C TRP A 62 -5.21 -11.85 -1.92
N THR A 63 -5.25 -10.78 -1.13
CA THR A 63 -5.22 -10.88 0.33
C THR A 63 -6.38 -11.75 0.83
N ASP A 64 -7.58 -11.54 0.27
CA ASP A 64 -8.77 -12.31 0.61
C ASP A 64 -8.71 -13.74 0.06
N LYS A 65 -8.41 -13.91 -1.23
CA LYS A 65 -8.37 -15.23 -1.88
C LYS A 65 -7.29 -16.16 -1.32
N LEU A 66 -6.18 -15.60 -0.85
CA LEU A 66 -5.10 -16.36 -0.23
C LEU A 66 -5.29 -16.53 1.29
N GLU A 67 -6.42 -16.06 1.83
CA GLU A 67 -6.77 -16.15 3.25
C GLU A 67 -5.65 -15.62 4.16
N ILE A 68 -5.00 -14.51 3.74
CA ILE A 68 -3.89 -13.95 4.50
C ILE A 68 -4.44 -13.36 5.80
N ASN A 69 -4.09 -14.03 6.89
CA ASN A 69 -4.60 -13.66 8.21
C ASN A 69 -4.24 -12.21 8.58
N ARG A 70 -5.17 -11.57 9.30
CA ARG A 70 -4.95 -10.29 9.98
C ARG A 70 -3.95 -10.45 11.13
N LEU A 71 -3.40 -9.34 11.60
CA LEU A 71 -2.40 -9.30 12.67
C LEU A 71 -2.93 -9.92 13.97
N GLY A 72 -4.23 -9.74 14.28
CA GLY A 72 -4.85 -10.33 15.47
C GLY A 72 -4.72 -11.85 15.58
N LYS A 73 -4.72 -12.58 14.45
CA LYS A 73 -4.54 -14.04 14.47
C LYS A 73 -3.13 -14.47 14.93
N TYR A 74 -2.16 -13.56 14.87
CA TYR A 74 -0.81 -13.79 15.36
C TYR A 74 -0.60 -13.26 16.79
N GLY A 75 -1.68 -12.88 17.48
CA GLY A 75 -1.64 -12.38 18.86
C GLY A 75 -1.29 -10.90 19.00
N ILE A 76 -1.28 -10.14 17.91
CA ILE A 76 -1.09 -8.68 17.96
C ILE A 76 -2.40 -8.03 18.42
N THR A 77 -2.31 -7.12 19.38
CA THR A 77 -3.47 -6.40 19.90
C THR A 77 -3.34 -4.88 19.69
N ASN A 78 -4.35 -4.11 20.09
CA ASN A 78 -4.30 -2.65 19.99
C ASN A 78 -3.17 -2.05 20.85
N GLU A 79 -2.83 -2.70 21.96
CA GLU A 79 -1.77 -2.29 22.88
C GLU A 79 -0.37 -2.40 22.24
N ASP A 80 -0.18 -3.28 21.25
CA ASP A 80 1.09 -3.43 20.53
C ASP A 80 1.32 -2.36 19.44
N VAL A 81 0.26 -1.67 19.02
CA VAL A 81 0.29 -0.79 17.84
C VAL A 81 1.34 0.31 17.98
N GLU A 82 1.42 0.97 19.13
CA GLU A 82 2.37 2.08 19.31
C GLU A 82 3.82 1.59 19.22
N LYS A 83 4.11 0.45 19.83
CA LYS A 83 5.43 -0.20 19.78
C LYS A 83 5.81 -0.62 18.35
N ILE A 84 4.85 -1.09 17.56
CA ILE A 84 5.06 -1.41 16.14
C ILE A 84 5.38 -0.13 15.35
N VAL A 85 4.62 0.94 15.56
CA VAL A 85 4.82 2.23 14.88
C VAL A 85 6.22 2.79 15.19
N GLU A 86 6.66 2.74 16.45
CA GLU A 86 7.99 3.23 16.84
C GLU A 86 9.15 2.44 16.22
N LYS A 87 8.99 1.12 16.07
CA LYS A 87 10.03 0.24 15.50
C LYS A 87 10.01 0.17 13.98
N THR A 88 8.97 0.70 13.32
CA THR A 88 8.82 0.62 11.87
C THR A 88 9.82 1.55 11.17
N SER A 89 10.68 0.98 10.33
CA SER A 89 11.59 1.73 9.47
C SER A 89 11.04 1.84 8.05
N LEU A 90 11.11 3.04 7.47
CA LEU A 90 10.65 3.33 6.11
C LEU A 90 11.79 3.48 5.10
N LYS A 91 12.99 2.94 5.39
CA LYS A 91 14.21 3.17 4.59
C LYS A 91 14.03 2.98 3.08
N ASN A 92 13.18 2.04 2.67
CA ASN A 92 12.92 1.71 1.27
C ASN A 92 11.51 2.11 0.79
N ASN A 93 10.72 2.80 1.61
CA ASN A 93 9.39 3.26 1.21
C ASN A 93 9.55 4.49 0.29
N PRO A 94 8.88 4.55 -0.88
CA PRO A 94 8.92 5.74 -1.76
C PRO A 94 8.43 7.03 -1.10
N ILE A 95 7.78 6.96 0.07
CA ILE A 95 7.25 8.10 0.80
C ILE A 95 7.66 8.00 2.27
N ASN A 96 8.01 9.15 2.84
CA ASN A 96 8.14 9.29 4.29
C ASN A 96 6.73 9.42 4.90
N LEU A 97 6.16 8.30 5.34
CA LEU A 97 4.87 8.29 6.03
C LEU A 97 5.05 8.78 7.46
N SER A 98 4.11 9.60 7.94
CA SER A 98 4.04 9.96 9.36
C SER A 98 3.71 8.71 10.20
N LYS A 99 4.03 8.78 11.50
CA LYS A 99 3.65 7.74 12.46
C LYS A 99 2.13 7.46 12.46
N GLU A 100 1.32 8.48 12.20
CA GLU A 100 -0.13 8.36 12.08
C GLU A 100 -0.55 7.46 10.90
N TYR A 101 0.05 7.65 9.73
CA TYR A 101 -0.23 6.79 8.58
C TYR A 101 0.23 5.35 8.81
N ILE A 102 1.39 5.14 9.46
CA ILE A 102 1.85 3.80 9.85
C ILE A 102 0.84 3.17 10.82
N ARG A 103 0.37 3.92 11.80
CA ARG A 103 -0.65 3.47 12.77
C ARG A 103 -1.91 3.00 12.05
N ASN A 104 -2.41 3.78 11.09
CA ASN A 104 -3.60 3.42 10.31
C ASN A 104 -3.40 2.13 9.50
N ILE A 105 -2.22 1.93 8.89
CA ILE A 105 -1.89 0.67 8.18
C ILE A 105 -2.00 -0.54 9.11
N VAL A 106 -1.46 -0.41 10.33
CA VAL A 106 -1.47 -1.49 11.32
C VAL A 106 -2.89 -1.75 11.81
N ILE A 107 -3.63 -0.72 12.21
CA ILE A 107 -5.01 -0.83 12.74
C ILE A 107 -5.95 -1.44 11.70
N ASN A 108 -5.86 -1.02 10.44
CA ASN A 108 -6.72 -1.54 9.37
C ASN A 108 -6.52 -3.04 9.10
N ARG A 109 -5.40 -3.61 9.56
CA ARG A 109 -5.03 -5.02 9.41
C ARG A 109 -4.90 -5.76 10.73
N LEU A 110 -5.35 -5.16 11.83
CA LEU A 110 -5.58 -5.87 13.09
C LEU A 110 -6.74 -6.86 12.93
#